data_AF-A0A023FYH9-F1
#
_entry.id   AF-A0A023FYH9-F1
#
_cell.length_a   1.000
_cell.length_b   1.000
_cell.length_c   1.000
_cell.angle_alpha   90.00
_cell.angle_beta   90.00
_cell.angle_gamma   90.00
#
_symmetry.space_group_name_H-M   'P 1'
#
loop_
_entity.id
_entity.type
_entity.pdbx_description
1 polymer ?
#
loop_
_entity_poly.entity_id
_entity_poly.type
_entity_poly.pdbx_seq_one_letter_code
_entity_poly.pdbx_strand_id
1 'polypeptide(L)'
;MRVLSPKDSADFIVKNARDVTIDLDGITKVSNVVLDCYNRGLVGTHAWRDHPLHPKVADDSAAQWVSLIDALNFNFWADDDAGWFAVRWNGTLHSGYYSLCAVVARALEEGVPILSADFCRIISLQQVQHIFRSDTSVEIPLLEERHRVLQEWGHVLSSMYNGLFANCIRECDKSCQVLLKKVVENFTSFQDEGTFDGVKVSFYKRAQILVADLWSCFNGRDLGDFKDIGTLTAFADYRVPQVLAYFGALRYSPRLTALLAKGNLFQNGSREEMEIRGATIHACELVQEELKKRM
;
A
#
# COMPACT_ATOMS: atom_id res chain seq x y z
N MET A 1 19.40 6.95 15.49
CA MET A 1 18.44 8.08 15.52
C MET A 1 17.04 7.49 15.43
N ARG A 2 16.08 7.99 16.21
CA ARG A 2 14.68 7.52 16.17
C ARG A 2 14.06 7.95 14.84
N VAL A 3 13.44 7.02 14.12
CA VAL A 3 12.69 7.31 12.89
C VAL A 3 11.35 7.95 13.29
N LEU A 4 10.96 9.03 12.62
CA LEU A 4 9.68 9.69 12.84
C LEU A 4 8.52 8.79 12.37
N SER A 5 7.34 8.90 12.99
CA SER A 5 6.12 8.22 12.51
C SER A 5 5.73 8.74 11.12
N PRO A 6 4.88 8.04 10.33
CA PRO A 6 4.43 8.56 9.03
C PRO A 6 3.79 9.95 9.12
N LYS A 7 2.99 10.20 10.16
CA LYS A 7 2.36 11.51 10.41
C LYS A 7 3.39 12.59 10.73
N ASP A 8 4.30 12.32 11.66
CA ASP A 8 5.33 13.28 12.06
C ASP A 8 6.34 13.53 10.92
N SER A 9 6.62 12.51 10.13
CA SER A 9 7.45 12.60 8.92
C SER A 9 6.81 13.52 7.91
N ALA A 10 5.52 13.36 7.63
CA ALA A 10 4.78 14.19 6.70
C ALA A 10 4.76 15.67 7.14
N ASP A 11 4.50 15.94 8.42
CA ASP A 11 4.57 17.28 9.00
C ASP A 11 5.98 17.89 8.88
N PHE A 12 7.01 17.13 9.24
CA PHE A 12 8.40 17.58 9.12
C PHE A 12 8.79 17.89 7.66
N ILE A 13 8.43 17.02 6.72
CA ILE A 13 8.73 17.19 5.30
C ILE A 13 8.05 18.45 4.77
N VAL A 14 6.75 18.65 5.02
CA VAL A 14 6.02 19.82 4.52
C VAL A 14 6.61 21.13 5.05
N LYS A 15 7.01 21.18 6.33
CA LYS A 15 7.66 22.36 6.93
C LYS A 15 9.00 22.72 6.29
N ASN A 16 9.66 21.77 5.63
CA ASN A 16 10.99 21.90 5.03
C ASN A 16 10.98 21.64 3.51
N ALA A 17 9.80 21.59 2.89
CA ALA A 17 9.63 21.37 1.47
C ALA A 17 10.04 22.62 0.67
N ARG A 18 10.55 22.40 -0.54
CA ARG A 18 10.99 23.48 -1.46
C ARG A 18 10.13 23.54 -2.71
N ASP A 19 9.65 22.39 -3.16
CA ASP A 19 8.99 22.22 -4.44
C ASP A 19 7.52 21.84 -4.32
N VAL A 20 7.05 21.49 -3.11
CA VAL A 20 5.65 21.13 -2.87
C VAL A 20 5.07 22.01 -1.77
N THR A 21 3.91 22.60 -2.03
CA THR A 21 3.13 23.40 -1.06
C THR A 21 1.70 22.91 -1.00
N ILE A 22 1.04 23.13 0.14
CA ILE A 22 -0.36 22.75 0.38
C ILE A 22 -1.23 24.00 0.40
N ASP A 23 -2.36 23.95 -0.30
CA ASP A 23 -3.32 25.05 -0.41
C ASP A 23 -4.68 24.67 0.18
N LEU A 24 -5.15 25.48 1.14
CA LEU A 24 -6.36 25.20 1.91
C LEU A 24 -7.67 25.31 1.11
N ASP A 25 -7.69 26.11 0.04
CA ASP A 25 -8.84 26.15 -0.88
C ASP A 25 -8.93 24.83 -1.64
N GLY A 26 -7.78 24.27 -2.03
CA GLY A 26 -7.68 22.94 -2.62
C GLY A 26 -8.14 21.85 -1.66
N ILE A 27 -7.69 21.89 -0.39
CA ILE A 27 -8.16 20.98 0.67
C ILE A 27 -9.68 21.03 0.79
N THR A 28 -10.25 22.23 0.85
CA THR A 28 -11.71 22.43 0.93
C THR A 28 -12.45 21.78 -0.25
N LYS A 29 -11.93 21.91 -1.48
CA LYS A 29 -12.50 21.26 -2.67
C LYS A 29 -12.46 19.75 -2.57
N VAL A 30 -11.33 19.17 -2.14
CA VAL A 30 -11.20 17.73 -1.94
C VAL A 30 -12.19 17.25 -0.88
N SER A 31 -12.27 17.92 0.27
CA SER A 31 -13.22 17.59 1.34
C SER A 31 -14.67 17.64 0.87
N ASN A 32 -15.06 18.62 0.03
CA ASN A 32 -16.39 18.67 -0.55
C ASN A 32 -16.72 17.43 -1.40
N VAL A 33 -15.77 17.00 -2.24
CA VAL A 33 -15.96 15.83 -3.10
C VAL A 33 -16.02 14.55 -2.28
N VAL A 34 -15.15 14.39 -1.28
CA VAL A 34 -15.16 13.22 -0.38
C VAL A 34 -16.49 13.15 0.39
N LEU A 35 -16.98 14.28 0.90
CA LEU A 35 -18.26 14.35 1.60
C LEU A 35 -19.45 14.04 0.68
N ASP A 36 -19.46 14.54 -0.56
CA ASP A 36 -20.48 14.18 -1.56
C ASP A 36 -20.48 12.67 -1.84
N CYS A 37 -19.30 12.08 -2.10
CA CYS A 37 -19.16 10.65 -2.34
C CYS A 37 -19.62 9.82 -1.13
N TYR A 38 -19.31 10.25 0.09
CA TYR A 38 -19.78 9.60 1.32
C TYR A 38 -21.30 9.68 1.45
N ASN A 39 -21.89 10.86 1.29
CA ASN A 39 -23.34 11.07 1.37
C ASN A 39 -24.12 10.28 0.31
N ARG A 40 -23.50 10.03 -0.85
CA ARG A 40 -24.05 9.21 -1.94
C ARG A 40 -23.79 7.70 -1.77
N GLY A 41 -23.11 7.28 -0.70
CA GLY A 41 -22.79 5.87 -0.45
C GLY A 41 -21.77 5.28 -1.42
N LEU A 42 -20.99 6.10 -2.13
CA LEU A 42 -19.94 5.66 -3.05
C LEU A 42 -18.67 5.21 -2.32
N VAL A 43 -18.51 5.63 -1.06
CA VAL A 43 -17.42 5.22 -0.18
C VAL A 43 -18.03 4.51 1.01
N GLY A 44 -17.58 3.29 1.27
CA GLY A 44 -18.07 2.47 2.37
C GLY A 44 -17.02 1.47 2.82
N THR A 45 -17.18 0.97 4.04
CA THR A 45 -16.23 0.05 4.69
C THR A 45 -16.30 -1.37 4.12
N HIS A 46 -17.28 -1.68 3.28
CA HIS A 46 -17.53 -3.02 2.73
C HIS A 46 -16.97 -3.20 1.30
N ALA A 47 -16.69 -2.11 0.58
CA ALA A 47 -16.32 -2.16 -0.84
C ALA A 47 -15.09 -3.05 -1.10
N TRP A 48 -14.11 -3.03 -0.19
CA TRP A 48 -12.95 -3.90 -0.29
C TRP A 48 -13.36 -5.39 -0.19
N ARG A 49 -14.16 -5.77 0.81
CA ARG A 49 -14.55 -7.17 1.05
C ARG A 49 -15.42 -7.74 -0.07
N ASP A 50 -16.29 -6.91 -0.63
CA ASP A 50 -17.26 -7.34 -1.63
C ASP A 50 -16.60 -7.69 -2.99
N HIS A 51 -15.38 -7.19 -3.25
CA HIS A 51 -14.68 -7.43 -4.51
C HIS A 51 -14.42 -8.92 -4.78
N PRO A 52 -14.78 -9.50 -5.95
CA PRO A 52 -14.73 -10.96 -6.19
C PRO A 52 -13.37 -11.62 -5.98
N LEU A 53 -12.27 -10.90 -6.21
CA LEU A 53 -10.90 -11.39 -6.06
C LEU A 53 -10.39 -11.39 -4.61
N HIS A 54 -11.15 -10.88 -3.65
CA HIS A 54 -10.74 -10.82 -2.24
C HIS A 54 -11.35 -11.97 -1.42
N PRO A 55 -10.73 -12.36 -0.29
CA PRO A 55 -11.25 -13.41 0.58
C PRO A 55 -12.71 -13.19 0.99
N LYS A 56 -13.52 -14.26 0.91
CA LYS A 56 -14.96 -14.22 1.22
C LYS A 56 -15.28 -14.65 2.66
N VAL A 57 -14.40 -15.45 3.23
CA VAL A 57 -14.45 -15.87 4.63
C VAL A 57 -13.34 -15.14 5.37
N ALA A 58 -13.66 -14.54 6.52
CA ALA A 58 -12.71 -13.79 7.33
C ALA A 58 -12.10 -14.74 8.39
N ASP A 59 -11.13 -15.55 7.97
CA ASP A 59 -10.42 -16.53 8.81
C ASP A 59 -8.89 -16.33 8.72
N ASP A 60 -8.13 -17.23 9.36
CA ASP A 60 -6.66 -17.16 9.34
C ASP A 60 -6.08 -17.22 7.92
N SER A 61 -6.76 -17.89 6.97
CA SER A 61 -6.33 -17.94 5.57
C SER A 61 -6.52 -16.58 4.88
N ALA A 62 -7.58 -15.85 5.21
CA ALA A 62 -7.76 -14.47 4.73
C ALA A 62 -6.66 -13.53 5.24
N ALA A 63 -6.29 -13.62 6.52
CA ALA A 63 -5.16 -12.85 7.07
C ALA A 63 -3.83 -13.22 6.37
N GLN A 64 -3.62 -14.50 6.08
CA GLN A 64 -2.46 -14.97 5.32
C GLN A 64 -2.45 -14.36 3.91
N TRP A 65 -3.59 -14.40 3.21
CA TRP A 65 -3.76 -13.86 1.86
C TRP A 65 -3.49 -12.35 1.82
N VAL A 66 -4.09 -11.58 2.75
CA VAL A 66 -3.89 -10.13 2.83
C VAL A 66 -2.42 -9.80 3.06
N SER A 67 -1.75 -10.49 4.00
CA SER A 67 -0.33 -10.27 4.27
C SER A 67 0.58 -10.53 3.06
N LEU A 68 0.27 -11.56 2.27
CA LEU A 68 1.02 -11.89 1.06
C LEU A 68 0.79 -10.83 -0.04
N ILE A 69 -0.48 -10.48 -0.28
CA ILE A 69 -0.86 -9.51 -1.30
C ILE A 69 -0.21 -8.16 -1.01
N ASP A 70 -0.27 -7.69 0.23
CA ASP A 70 0.30 -6.39 0.58
C ASP A 70 1.82 -6.39 0.66
N ALA A 71 2.45 -7.53 0.93
CA ALA A 71 3.89 -7.67 0.72
C ALA A 71 4.24 -7.49 -0.77
N LEU A 72 3.39 -7.93 -1.69
CA LEU A 72 3.61 -7.89 -3.13
C LEU A 72 2.97 -6.68 -3.85
N ASN A 73 2.32 -5.79 -3.09
CA ASN A 73 1.55 -4.66 -3.60
C ASN A 73 2.44 -3.46 -3.99
N PHE A 74 3.27 -3.66 -5.01
CA PHE A 74 4.17 -2.65 -5.54
C PHE A 74 4.39 -2.80 -7.05
N ASN A 75 4.47 -1.67 -7.74
CA ASN A 75 4.73 -1.53 -9.17
C ASN A 75 3.91 -2.46 -10.11
N PHE A 76 2.86 -1.94 -10.72
CA PHE A 76 2.03 -2.63 -11.72
C PHE A 76 2.03 -1.97 -13.09
N TRP A 77 2.85 -0.95 -13.29
CA TRP A 77 2.95 -0.25 -14.56
C TRP A 77 4.27 -0.64 -15.24
N ALA A 78 4.23 -0.73 -16.56
CA ALA A 78 5.39 -0.85 -17.42
C ALA A 78 5.53 0.47 -18.19
N ASP A 79 6.65 0.65 -18.89
CA ASP A 79 6.83 1.81 -19.77
C ASP A 79 5.68 1.91 -20.79
N ASP A 80 5.25 3.14 -21.08
CA ASP A 80 3.97 3.48 -21.73
C ASP A 80 3.75 2.77 -23.09
N ASP A 81 4.82 2.37 -23.78
CA ASP A 81 4.76 1.75 -25.09
C ASP A 81 4.61 0.22 -25.08
N ALA A 82 4.79 -0.44 -23.93
CA ALA A 82 4.79 -1.91 -23.84
C ALA A 82 3.40 -2.52 -23.64
N GLY A 83 2.41 -1.72 -23.25
CA GLY A 83 1.11 -2.19 -22.74
C GLY A 83 1.15 -2.42 -21.23
N TRP A 84 0.27 -3.28 -20.71
CA TRP A 84 0.21 -3.56 -19.27
C TRP A 84 0.30 -5.05 -18.96
N PHE A 85 0.94 -5.36 -17.83
CA PHE A 85 0.85 -6.67 -17.19
C PHE A 85 -0.62 -6.96 -16.87
N ALA A 86 -1.13 -8.09 -17.37
CA ALA A 86 -2.49 -8.52 -17.09
C ALA A 86 -2.57 -10.03 -16.86
N VAL A 87 -3.56 -10.44 -16.06
CA VAL A 87 -3.83 -11.85 -15.77
C VAL A 87 -5.31 -12.13 -15.90
N ARG A 88 -5.64 -13.21 -16.61
CA ARG A 88 -7.01 -13.67 -16.77
C ARG A 88 -7.40 -14.56 -15.60
N TRP A 89 -8.53 -14.26 -14.98
CA TRP A 89 -9.14 -15.11 -13.97
C TRP A 89 -10.66 -15.08 -14.13
N ASN A 90 -11.30 -16.24 -14.03
CA ASN A 90 -12.74 -16.41 -14.23
C ASN A 90 -13.29 -15.71 -15.50
N GLY A 91 -12.60 -15.89 -16.63
CA GLY A 91 -12.94 -15.31 -17.93
C GLY A 91 -12.60 -13.81 -18.10
N THR A 92 -12.28 -13.09 -17.03
CA THR A 92 -12.01 -11.64 -17.05
C THR A 92 -10.52 -11.35 -17.04
N LEU A 93 -10.07 -10.37 -17.83
CA LEU A 93 -8.68 -9.90 -17.84
C LEU A 93 -8.52 -8.78 -16.81
N HIS A 94 -7.61 -8.97 -15.84
CA HIS A 94 -7.36 -8.01 -14.76
C HIS A 94 -6.00 -7.34 -14.93
N SER A 95 -5.92 -6.04 -14.63
CA SER A 95 -4.70 -5.22 -14.65
C SER A 95 -4.52 -4.48 -13.32
N GLY A 96 -3.36 -3.82 -13.13
CA GLY A 96 -3.07 -3.09 -11.90
C GLY A 96 -3.06 -3.99 -10.67
N TYR A 97 -3.52 -3.49 -9.53
CA TYR A 97 -3.64 -4.26 -8.28
C TYR A 97 -4.43 -5.57 -8.47
N TYR A 98 -5.53 -5.55 -9.22
CA TYR A 98 -6.35 -6.75 -9.40
C TYR A 98 -5.66 -7.85 -10.21
N SER A 99 -4.66 -7.52 -11.02
CA SER A 99 -3.84 -8.56 -11.68
C SER A 99 -3.05 -9.40 -10.67
N LEU A 100 -2.56 -8.80 -9.58
CA LEU A 100 -1.88 -9.51 -8.50
C LEU A 100 -2.84 -10.44 -7.76
N CYS A 101 -4.05 -9.97 -7.45
CA CYS A 101 -5.07 -10.82 -6.85
C CYS A 101 -5.43 -12.00 -7.78
N ALA A 102 -5.54 -11.74 -9.08
CA ALA A 102 -5.78 -12.77 -10.10
C ALA A 102 -4.62 -13.78 -10.21
N VAL A 103 -3.36 -13.34 -10.07
CA VAL A 103 -2.20 -14.25 -9.97
C VAL A 103 -2.37 -15.23 -8.81
N VAL A 104 -2.68 -14.72 -7.62
CA VAL A 104 -2.83 -15.57 -6.42
C VAL A 104 -4.02 -16.50 -6.57
N ALA A 105 -5.15 -16.02 -7.08
CA ALA A 105 -6.32 -16.86 -7.33
C ALA A 105 -6.03 -18.00 -8.31
N ARG A 106 -5.38 -17.70 -9.45
CA ARG A 106 -4.97 -18.69 -10.45
C ARG A 106 -3.97 -19.70 -9.87
N ALA A 107 -2.99 -19.25 -9.08
CA ALA A 107 -2.02 -20.13 -8.45
C ALA A 107 -2.69 -21.15 -7.51
N LEU A 108 -3.66 -20.70 -6.71
CA LEU A 108 -4.43 -21.57 -5.82
C LEU A 108 -5.29 -22.59 -6.59
N GLU A 109 -5.92 -22.17 -7.69
CA GLU A 109 -6.68 -23.08 -8.59
C GLU A 109 -5.79 -24.13 -9.25
N GLU A 110 -4.54 -23.78 -9.55
CA GLU A 110 -3.52 -24.67 -10.10
C GLU A 110 -2.88 -25.59 -9.03
N GLY A 111 -3.33 -25.51 -7.78
CA GLY A 111 -2.82 -26.32 -6.68
C GLY A 111 -1.46 -25.85 -6.15
N VAL A 112 -1.00 -24.64 -6.49
CA VAL A 112 0.21 -24.05 -5.93
C VAL A 112 -0.09 -23.56 -4.50
N PRO A 113 0.64 -24.02 -3.47
CA PRO A 113 0.41 -23.61 -2.09
C PRO A 113 1.05 -22.25 -1.80
N ILE A 114 0.72 -21.21 -2.58
CA ILE A 114 1.34 -19.87 -2.53
C ILE A 114 1.10 -19.13 -1.21
N LEU A 115 0.11 -19.56 -0.40
CA LEU A 115 -0.13 -19.04 0.95
C LEU A 115 0.68 -19.76 2.04
N SER A 116 1.41 -20.84 1.70
CA SER A 116 2.26 -21.56 2.64
C SER A 116 3.60 -20.86 2.83
N ALA A 117 3.92 -20.51 4.07
CA ALA A 117 5.21 -19.93 4.43
C ALA A 117 6.37 -20.87 4.07
N ASP A 118 6.20 -22.19 4.29
CA ASP A 118 7.20 -23.20 3.97
C ASP A 118 7.46 -23.32 2.47
N PHE A 119 6.42 -23.16 1.64
CA PHE A 119 6.58 -23.11 0.19
C PHE A 119 7.30 -21.83 -0.25
N CYS A 120 6.82 -20.67 0.21
CA CYS A 120 7.35 -19.37 -0.20
C CYS A 120 8.81 -19.18 0.21
N ARG A 121 9.23 -19.69 1.38
CA ARG A 121 10.62 -19.53 1.85
C ARG A 121 11.66 -20.22 0.97
N ILE A 122 11.27 -21.26 0.23
CA ILE A 122 12.17 -22.01 -0.68
C ILE A 122 11.78 -21.88 -2.16
N ILE A 123 10.81 -21.02 -2.49
CA ILE A 123 10.32 -20.87 -3.86
C ILE A 123 11.46 -20.44 -4.79
N SER A 124 11.54 -21.03 -5.97
CA SER A 124 12.55 -20.68 -6.97
C SER A 124 12.07 -19.54 -7.86
N LEU A 125 13.01 -18.78 -8.45
CA LEU A 125 12.67 -17.73 -9.41
C LEU A 125 11.87 -18.27 -10.61
N GLN A 126 12.13 -19.51 -11.04
CA GLN A 126 11.39 -20.18 -12.12
C GLN A 126 9.93 -20.43 -11.73
N GLN A 127 9.69 -20.85 -10.48
CA GLN A 127 8.32 -20.99 -9.96
C GLN A 127 7.62 -19.64 -9.88
N VAL A 128 8.30 -18.59 -9.42
CA VAL A 128 7.76 -17.22 -9.41
C VAL A 128 7.43 -16.76 -10.83
N GLN A 129 8.33 -16.93 -11.80
CA GLN A 129 8.07 -16.59 -13.20
C GLN A 129 6.84 -17.31 -13.74
N HIS A 130 6.68 -18.61 -13.42
CA HIS A 130 5.50 -19.37 -13.81
C HIS A 130 4.21 -18.89 -13.13
N ILE A 131 4.24 -18.61 -11.82
CA ILE A 131 3.06 -18.16 -11.07
C ILE A 131 2.59 -16.79 -11.58
N PHE A 132 3.52 -15.86 -11.76
CA PHE A 132 3.26 -14.48 -12.15
C PHE A 132 3.22 -14.27 -13.66
N ARG A 133 3.18 -15.33 -14.47
CA ARG A 133 3.11 -15.22 -15.95
C ARG A 133 1.92 -14.39 -16.41
N SER A 134 2.14 -13.53 -17.40
CA SER A 134 1.06 -12.68 -17.94
C SER A 134 0.24 -13.39 -19.01
N ASP A 135 -0.99 -12.92 -19.20
CA ASP A 135 -1.82 -13.20 -20.37
C ASP A 135 -1.62 -12.14 -21.49
N THR A 136 -0.65 -11.22 -21.33
CA THR A 136 -0.19 -10.26 -22.34
C THR A 136 1.30 -10.48 -22.65
N SER A 137 1.87 -9.67 -23.54
CA SER A 137 3.31 -9.67 -23.82
C SER A 137 4.16 -8.99 -22.74
N VAL A 138 3.53 -8.40 -21.73
CA VAL A 138 4.22 -7.64 -20.68
C VAL A 138 4.38 -8.52 -19.45
N GLU A 139 5.62 -8.79 -19.07
CA GLU A 139 5.91 -9.49 -17.82
C GLU A 139 5.61 -8.62 -16.60
N ILE A 140 5.44 -9.23 -15.43
CA ILE A 140 5.28 -8.46 -14.22
C ILE A 140 6.57 -7.66 -13.96
N PRO A 141 6.51 -6.33 -13.73
CA PRO A 141 7.69 -5.56 -13.40
C PRO A 141 8.35 -6.08 -12.13
N LEU A 142 9.66 -5.94 -11.94
CA LEU A 142 10.34 -6.27 -10.66
C LEU A 142 10.07 -7.71 -10.17
N LEU A 143 10.24 -8.70 -11.05
CA LEU A 143 10.01 -10.12 -10.76
C LEU A 143 10.98 -10.65 -9.70
N GLU A 144 12.25 -10.29 -9.79
CA GLU A 144 13.30 -10.68 -8.86
C GLU A 144 13.07 -10.08 -7.47
N GLU A 145 12.61 -8.83 -7.37
CA GLU A 145 12.21 -8.22 -6.11
C GLU A 145 11.03 -8.98 -5.49
N ARG A 146 10.02 -9.35 -6.29
CA ARG A 146 8.88 -10.16 -5.80
C ARG A 146 9.33 -11.52 -5.30
N HIS A 147 10.27 -12.16 -5.99
CA HIS A 147 10.86 -13.42 -5.54
C HIS A 147 11.55 -13.26 -4.18
N ARG A 148 12.36 -12.21 -4.01
CA ARG A 148 13.00 -11.91 -2.71
C ARG A 148 11.98 -11.66 -1.60
N VAL A 149 10.92 -10.90 -1.89
CA VAL A 149 9.83 -10.61 -0.93
C VAL A 149 9.08 -11.89 -0.54
N LEU A 150 8.81 -12.80 -1.48
CA LEU A 150 8.19 -14.10 -1.18
C LEU A 150 9.04 -14.94 -0.24
N GLN A 151 10.35 -15.01 -0.50
CA GLN A 151 11.28 -15.76 0.35
C GLN A 151 11.39 -15.15 1.74
N GLU A 152 11.52 -13.82 1.83
CA GLU A 152 11.50 -13.11 3.11
C GLU A 152 10.21 -13.39 3.89
N TRP A 153 9.06 -13.19 3.25
CA TRP A 153 7.75 -13.39 3.86
C TRP A 153 7.61 -14.82 4.41
N GLY A 154 7.99 -15.82 3.61
CA GLY A 154 7.98 -17.22 4.04
C GLY A 154 8.95 -17.51 5.18
N HIS A 155 10.17 -16.97 5.14
CA HIS A 155 11.17 -17.15 6.19
C HIS A 155 10.73 -16.55 7.52
N VAL A 156 10.26 -15.30 7.53
CA VAL A 156 9.80 -14.61 8.74
C VAL A 156 8.62 -15.35 9.36
N LEU A 157 7.60 -15.69 8.56
CA LEU A 157 6.44 -16.43 9.05
C LEU A 157 6.80 -17.80 9.63
N SER A 158 7.63 -18.57 8.93
CA SER A 158 8.03 -19.91 9.39
C SER A 158 8.86 -19.85 10.68
N SER A 159 9.70 -18.82 10.82
CA SER A 159 10.65 -18.73 11.94
C SER A 159 10.05 -18.10 13.19
N MET A 160 9.09 -17.18 13.04
CA MET A 160 8.58 -16.35 14.13
C MET A 160 7.11 -16.62 14.48
N TYR A 161 6.31 -17.09 13.52
CA TYR A 161 4.85 -17.08 13.63
C TYR A 161 4.22 -18.45 13.33
N ASN A 162 4.98 -19.53 13.42
CA ASN A 162 4.55 -20.91 13.11
C ASN A 162 3.89 -21.02 11.72
N GLY A 163 4.40 -20.25 10.74
CA GLY A 163 3.91 -20.23 9.37
C GLY A 163 2.62 -19.43 9.13
N LEU A 164 1.99 -18.86 10.16
CA LEU A 164 0.69 -18.20 10.08
C LEU A 164 0.77 -16.72 10.49
N PHE A 165 0.45 -15.81 9.57
CA PHE A 165 0.44 -14.37 9.84
C PHE A 165 -0.60 -13.98 10.92
N ALA A 166 -1.69 -14.73 11.05
CA ALA A 166 -2.66 -14.55 12.13
C ALA A 166 -2.03 -14.59 13.53
N ASN A 167 -0.93 -15.32 13.73
CA ASN A 167 -0.21 -15.32 15.01
C ASN A 167 0.50 -13.99 15.27
N CYS A 168 1.08 -13.37 14.23
CA CYS A 168 1.64 -12.02 14.33
C CYS A 168 0.56 -11.02 14.79
N ILE A 169 -0.63 -11.08 14.20
CA ILE A 169 -1.77 -10.22 14.58
C ILE A 169 -2.18 -10.46 16.04
N ARG A 170 -2.33 -11.71 16.47
CA ARG A 170 -2.74 -12.06 17.84
C ARG A 170 -1.77 -11.54 18.90
N GLU A 171 -0.47 -11.52 18.61
CA GLU A 171 0.55 -10.96 19.51
C GLU A 171 0.47 -9.43 19.69
N CYS A 172 -0.31 -8.73 18.86
CA CYS A 172 -0.39 -7.28 18.87
C CYS A 172 -1.44 -6.73 19.84
N ASP A 173 -2.18 -7.61 20.53
CA ASP A 173 -3.22 -7.25 21.51
C ASP A 173 -4.13 -6.12 21.02
N LYS A 174 -4.66 -6.28 19.80
CA LYS A 174 -5.61 -5.34 19.19
C LYS A 174 -5.04 -3.92 18.96
N SER A 175 -3.71 -3.76 18.89
CA SER A 175 -3.07 -2.51 18.46
C SER A 175 -2.53 -2.61 17.03
N CYS A 176 -3.05 -1.75 16.16
CA CYS A 176 -2.62 -1.52 14.80
C CYS A 176 -1.21 -0.94 14.74
N GLN A 177 -0.83 -0.10 15.72
CA GLN A 177 0.52 0.48 15.81
C GLN A 177 1.55 -0.58 16.22
N VAL A 178 1.20 -1.49 17.14
CA VAL A 178 2.06 -2.63 17.49
C VAL A 178 2.23 -3.56 16.28
N LEU A 179 1.16 -3.84 15.54
CA LEU A 179 1.24 -4.64 14.31
C LEU A 179 2.12 -3.97 13.25
N LEU A 180 1.90 -2.69 12.96
CA LEU A 180 2.71 -1.92 12.01
C LEU A 180 4.19 -1.97 12.39
N LYS A 181 4.51 -1.75 13.68
CA LYS A 181 5.87 -1.83 14.20
C LYS A 181 6.48 -3.22 13.99
N LYS A 182 5.80 -4.29 14.40
CA LYS A 182 6.27 -5.68 14.21
C LYS A 182 6.49 -6.01 12.73
N VAL A 183 5.61 -5.55 11.84
CA VAL A 183 5.76 -5.78 10.40
C VAL A 183 7.01 -5.09 9.87
N VAL A 184 7.20 -3.81 10.17
CA VAL A 184 8.37 -3.04 9.70
C VAL A 184 9.68 -3.58 10.29
N GLU A 185 9.69 -4.00 11.55
CA GLU A 185 10.88 -4.53 12.23
C GLU A 185 11.30 -5.92 11.71
N ASN A 186 10.34 -6.77 11.31
CA ASN A 186 10.62 -8.16 10.96
C ASN A 186 10.63 -8.43 9.45
N PHE A 187 9.94 -7.63 8.65
CA PHE A 187 9.89 -7.75 7.20
C PHE A 187 10.52 -6.50 6.57
N THR A 188 11.79 -6.61 6.17
CA THR A 188 12.55 -5.48 5.61
C THR A 188 11.93 -4.93 4.34
N SER A 189 11.19 -5.74 3.57
CA SER A 189 10.42 -5.25 2.42
C SER A 189 9.36 -4.21 2.80
N PHE A 190 8.82 -4.24 4.02
CA PHE A 190 7.88 -3.22 4.49
C PHE A 190 8.56 -1.95 5.03
N GLN A 191 9.89 -1.96 5.19
CA GLN A 191 10.65 -0.82 5.72
C GLN A 191 10.80 0.28 4.65
N ASP A 192 9.89 1.25 4.72
CA ASP A 192 9.78 2.39 3.81
C ASP A 192 10.17 3.67 4.56
N GLU A 193 11.50 3.88 4.64
CA GLU A 193 12.17 4.94 5.39
C GLU A 193 13.17 5.72 4.52
N GLY A 194 13.45 6.95 4.91
CA GLY A 194 14.39 7.83 4.22
C GLY A 194 15.12 8.78 5.16
N THR A 195 15.99 9.63 4.60
CA THR A 195 16.62 10.73 5.32
C THR A 195 16.28 12.04 4.63
N PHE A 196 15.54 12.92 5.31
CA PHE A 196 15.16 14.24 4.81
C PHE A 196 15.79 15.32 5.68
N ASP A 197 16.64 16.19 5.11
CA ASP A 197 17.39 17.22 5.85
C ASP A 197 18.09 16.71 7.12
N GLY A 198 18.70 15.52 7.02
CA GLY A 198 19.43 14.89 8.12
C GLY A 198 18.53 14.18 9.15
N VAL A 199 17.21 14.23 9.01
CA VAL A 199 16.24 13.57 9.89
C VAL A 199 15.74 12.27 9.27
N LYS A 200 15.65 11.21 10.08
CA LYS A 200 15.07 9.93 9.66
C LYS A 200 13.54 10.01 9.61
N VAL A 201 12.99 9.80 8.43
CA VAL A 201 11.56 9.86 8.14
C VAL A 201 11.04 8.50 7.67
N SER A 202 9.74 8.27 7.80
CA SER A 202 9.06 7.06 7.33
C SER A 202 7.77 7.38 6.60
N PHE A 203 7.35 6.44 5.75
CA PHE A 203 6.04 6.46 5.12
C PHE A 203 5.27 5.17 5.38
N TYR A 204 5.99 4.04 5.52
CA TYR A 204 5.45 2.71 5.81
C TYR A 204 4.24 2.37 4.95
N LYS A 205 4.24 2.76 3.66
CA LYS A 205 3.05 2.74 2.79
C LYS A 205 2.38 1.36 2.79
N ARG A 206 3.13 0.31 2.45
CA ARG A 206 2.58 -1.05 2.38
C ARG A 206 2.18 -1.61 3.74
N ALA A 207 2.88 -1.22 4.81
CA ALA A 207 2.52 -1.67 6.16
C ALA A 207 1.22 -1.00 6.63
N GLN A 208 1.01 0.26 6.30
CA GLN A 208 -0.27 0.95 6.55
C GLN A 208 -1.41 0.32 5.74
N ILE A 209 -1.17 -0.02 4.46
CA ILE A 209 -2.16 -0.75 3.63
C ILE A 209 -2.50 -2.11 4.25
N LEU A 210 -1.50 -2.91 4.62
CA LEU A 210 -1.70 -4.21 5.28
C LEU A 210 -2.64 -4.12 6.48
N VAL A 211 -2.42 -3.16 7.38
CA VAL A 211 -3.26 -2.98 8.56
C VAL A 211 -4.67 -2.53 8.17
N ALA A 212 -4.82 -1.63 7.21
CA ALA A 212 -6.11 -1.15 6.72
C ALA A 212 -6.92 -2.25 5.99
N ASP A 213 -6.25 -3.10 5.20
CA ASP A 213 -6.86 -4.20 4.45
C ASP A 213 -7.26 -5.34 5.41
N LEU A 214 -6.49 -5.62 6.46
CA LEU A 214 -6.91 -6.51 7.55
C LEU A 214 -8.15 -5.97 8.26
N TRP A 215 -8.16 -4.69 8.62
CA TRP A 215 -9.33 -4.09 9.25
C TRP A 215 -10.58 -4.19 8.34
N SER A 216 -10.41 -3.94 7.04
CA SER A 216 -11.49 -4.00 6.04
C SER A 216 -11.97 -5.44 5.79
N CYS A 217 -11.05 -6.39 5.67
CA CYS A 217 -11.33 -7.81 5.46
C CYS A 217 -12.18 -8.40 6.60
N PHE A 218 -11.85 -8.05 7.85
CA PHE A 218 -12.56 -8.53 9.03
C PHE A 218 -13.64 -7.55 9.53
N ASN A 219 -13.86 -6.44 8.84
CA ASN A 219 -14.84 -5.41 9.20
C ASN A 219 -14.71 -4.94 10.66
N GLY A 220 -13.47 -4.70 11.11
CA GLY A 220 -13.16 -4.27 12.47
C GLY A 220 -13.46 -5.30 13.57
N ARG A 221 -13.56 -6.58 13.24
CA ARG A 221 -13.82 -7.69 14.19
C ARG A 221 -12.69 -8.69 14.19
N ASP A 222 -12.66 -9.60 15.16
CA ASP A 222 -11.71 -10.71 15.23
C ASP A 222 -10.25 -10.27 15.00
N LEU A 223 -9.58 -10.77 13.95
CA LEU A 223 -8.20 -10.41 13.60
C LEU A 223 -8.04 -8.95 13.11
N GLY A 224 -9.13 -8.28 12.75
CA GLY A 224 -9.14 -6.86 12.39
C GLY A 224 -9.68 -5.92 13.49
N ASP A 225 -9.96 -6.42 14.71
CA ASP A 225 -10.44 -5.59 15.84
C ASP A 225 -9.31 -4.74 16.44
N PHE A 226 -8.85 -3.73 15.72
CA PHE A 226 -7.83 -2.79 16.18
C PHE A 226 -8.44 -1.58 16.90
N LYS A 227 -8.00 -1.30 18.14
CA LYS A 227 -8.54 -0.21 18.99
C LYS A 227 -8.04 1.18 18.60
N ASP A 228 -6.90 1.25 17.92
CA ASP A 228 -6.19 2.44 17.52
C ASP A 228 -6.14 2.60 15.99
N ILE A 229 -7.04 1.94 15.22
CA ILE A 229 -7.06 2.00 13.75
C ILE A 229 -7.06 3.43 13.18
N GLY A 230 -7.70 4.37 13.88
CA GLY A 230 -7.75 5.78 13.50
C GLY A 230 -6.42 6.53 13.63
N THR A 231 -5.35 5.87 14.08
CA THR A 231 -3.98 6.42 14.12
C THR A 231 -3.22 6.21 12.81
N LEU A 232 -3.72 5.36 11.89
CA LEU A 232 -3.17 5.27 10.55
C LEU A 232 -3.37 6.58 9.79
N THR A 233 -2.44 6.85 8.88
CA THR A 233 -2.53 7.98 7.94
C THR A 233 -3.01 7.50 6.57
N ALA A 234 -3.30 8.42 5.66
CA ALA A 234 -3.38 8.07 4.25
C ALA A 234 -2.03 7.47 3.78
N PHE A 235 -2.07 6.49 2.89
CA PHE A 235 -0.86 5.91 2.33
C PHE A 235 -0.31 6.78 1.19
N ALA A 236 1.01 6.94 1.14
CA ALA A 236 1.69 7.72 0.11
C ALA A 236 1.82 6.96 -1.23
N ASP A 237 0.68 6.70 -1.89
CA ASP A 237 0.63 6.18 -3.25
C ASP A 237 0.89 7.27 -4.31
N TYR A 238 1.21 6.89 -5.54
CA TYR A 238 1.50 7.81 -6.64
C TYR A 238 0.23 8.39 -7.30
N ARG A 239 -0.96 7.79 -7.12
CA ARG A 239 -2.23 8.31 -7.65
C ARG A 239 -2.84 9.40 -6.78
N VAL A 240 -2.75 9.27 -5.46
CA VAL A 240 -3.28 10.25 -4.50
C VAL A 240 -2.75 11.67 -4.72
N PRO A 241 -1.43 11.92 -4.89
CA PRO A 241 -0.91 13.26 -5.17
C PRO A 241 -1.45 13.85 -6.47
N GLN A 242 -1.75 13.02 -7.48
CA GLN A 242 -2.33 13.50 -8.74
C GLN A 242 -3.74 14.06 -8.52
N VAL A 243 -4.57 13.35 -7.73
CA VAL A 243 -5.92 13.81 -7.36
C VAL A 243 -5.84 15.09 -6.53
N LEU A 244 -4.95 15.14 -5.54
CA LEU A 244 -4.76 16.33 -4.72
C LEU A 244 -4.28 17.52 -5.56
N ALA A 245 -3.34 17.32 -6.48
CA ALA A 245 -2.85 18.35 -7.39
C ALA A 245 -3.94 18.83 -8.35
N TYR A 246 -4.78 17.93 -8.87
CA TYR A 246 -5.92 18.27 -9.73
C TYR A 246 -6.90 19.24 -9.06
N PHE A 247 -7.21 19.00 -7.78
CA PHE A 247 -8.05 19.92 -7.00
C PHE A 247 -7.32 21.16 -6.48
N GLY A 248 -6.00 21.25 -6.74
CA GLY A 248 -5.15 22.34 -6.29
C GLY A 248 -4.74 22.26 -4.82
N ALA A 249 -4.99 21.13 -4.13
CA ALA A 249 -4.57 20.91 -2.74
C ALA A 249 -3.06 20.77 -2.62
N LEU A 250 -2.41 20.15 -3.61
CA LEU A 250 -0.96 20.20 -3.78
C LEU A 250 -0.60 21.14 -4.93
N ARG A 251 0.36 22.03 -4.69
CA ARG A 251 0.94 22.90 -5.72
C ARG A 251 2.44 22.64 -5.83
N TYR A 252 2.90 22.40 -7.05
CA TYR A 252 4.30 22.16 -7.34
C TYR A 252 4.99 23.42 -7.84
N SER A 253 6.28 23.56 -7.52
CA SER A 253 7.11 24.62 -8.08
C SER A 253 7.21 24.51 -9.61
N PRO A 254 7.58 25.59 -10.33
CA PRO A 254 7.86 25.50 -11.77
C PRO A 254 8.92 24.47 -12.11
N ARG A 255 9.93 24.28 -11.24
CA ARG A 255 11.00 23.29 -11.42
C ARG A 255 10.46 21.88 -11.38
N LEU A 256 9.73 21.52 -10.32
CA LEU A 256 9.18 20.18 -10.15
C LEU A 256 8.12 19.87 -11.22
N THR A 257 7.30 20.87 -11.57
CA THR A 257 6.33 20.75 -12.67
C THR A 257 7.04 20.43 -14.00
N ALA A 258 8.15 21.10 -14.31
CA ALA A 258 8.92 20.84 -15.52
C ALA A 258 9.58 19.45 -15.53
N LEU A 259 9.98 18.92 -14.36
CA LEU A 259 10.53 17.56 -14.25
C LEU A 259 9.43 16.51 -14.47
N LEU A 260 8.26 16.70 -13.86
CA LEU A 260 7.09 15.83 -14.04
C LEU A 260 6.63 15.81 -15.50
N ALA A 261 6.55 16.98 -16.16
CA ALA A 261 6.15 17.09 -17.55
C ALA A 261 7.11 16.37 -18.54
N LYS A 262 8.36 16.13 -18.13
CA LYS A 262 9.35 15.39 -18.91
C LYS A 262 9.35 13.88 -18.63
N GLY A 263 8.47 13.39 -17.75
CA GLY A 263 8.47 11.98 -17.33
C GLY A 263 9.70 11.61 -16.50
N ASN A 264 10.30 12.57 -15.78
CA ASN A 264 11.50 12.30 -15.00
C ASN A 264 11.23 11.28 -13.88
N LEU A 265 11.93 10.14 -13.91
CA LEU A 265 11.84 9.13 -12.86
C LEU A 265 12.61 9.60 -11.60
N PHE A 266 11.88 9.87 -10.53
CA PHE A 266 12.49 10.21 -9.24
C PHE A 266 12.99 8.95 -8.53
N GLN A 267 14.22 9.03 -8.02
CA GLN A 267 14.80 7.96 -7.23
C GLN A 267 14.15 7.90 -5.84
N ASN A 268 14.03 6.69 -5.30
CA ASN A 268 13.58 6.49 -3.93
C ASN A 268 14.49 7.27 -2.95
N GLY A 269 13.89 8.04 -2.04
CA GLY A 269 14.63 8.87 -1.09
C GLY A 269 15.21 10.14 -1.69
N SER A 270 14.90 10.48 -2.95
CA SER A 270 15.16 11.83 -3.47
C SER A 270 14.26 12.84 -2.78
N ARG A 271 14.71 14.11 -2.72
CA ARG A 271 13.94 15.18 -2.10
C ARG A 271 12.57 15.33 -2.75
N GLU A 272 12.52 15.36 -4.08
CA GLU A 272 11.29 15.51 -4.85
C GLU A 272 10.27 14.40 -4.53
N GLU A 273 10.74 13.15 -4.51
CA GLU A 273 9.90 11.99 -4.16
C GLU A 273 9.37 12.10 -2.73
N MET A 274 10.25 12.38 -1.75
CA MET A 274 9.85 12.51 -0.35
C MET A 274 8.92 13.70 -0.10
N GLU A 275 9.14 14.84 -0.77
CA GLU A 275 8.26 16.01 -0.66
C GLU A 275 6.85 15.71 -1.17
N ILE A 276 6.73 15.06 -2.33
CA ILE A 276 5.42 14.66 -2.88
C ILE A 276 4.70 13.72 -1.92
N ARG A 277 5.41 12.72 -1.39
CA ARG A 277 4.82 11.71 -0.48
C ARG A 277 4.44 12.31 0.87
N GLY A 278 5.32 13.10 1.48
CA GLY A 278 5.05 13.76 2.75
C GLY A 278 3.89 14.75 2.64
N ALA A 279 3.86 15.56 1.58
CA ALA A 279 2.76 16.49 1.34
C ALA A 279 1.44 15.77 1.05
N THR A 280 1.47 14.61 0.39
CA THR A 280 0.28 13.77 0.18
C THR A 280 -0.34 13.35 1.51
N ILE A 281 0.47 12.78 2.41
CA ILE A 281 0.00 12.34 3.72
C ILE A 281 -0.57 13.53 4.49
N HIS A 282 0.18 14.63 4.57
CA HIS A 282 -0.23 15.81 5.33
C HIS A 282 -1.51 16.46 4.77
N ALA A 283 -1.65 16.56 3.45
CA ALA A 283 -2.86 17.07 2.82
C ALA A 283 -4.07 16.19 3.15
N CYS A 284 -3.92 14.86 3.17
CA CYS A 284 -5.01 13.97 3.59
C CYS A 284 -5.38 14.13 5.07
N GLU A 285 -4.42 14.39 5.97
CA GLU A 285 -4.71 14.72 7.37
C GLU A 285 -5.55 16.01 7.46
N LEU A 286 -5.21 17.04 6.70
CA LEU A 286 -5.98 18.30 6.65
C LEU A 286 -7.38 18.10 6.06
N VAL A 287 -7.53 17.24 5.04
CA VAL A 287 -8.86 16.85 4.51
C VAL A 287 -9.68 16.17 5.61
N GLN A 288 -9.07 15.24 6.36
CA GLN A 288 -9.74 14.54 7.46
C GLN A 288 -10.17 15.51 8.57
N GLU A 289 -9.31 16.44 8.97
CA GLU A 289 -9.62 17.48 9.95
C GLU A 289 -10.77 18.37 9.49
N GLU A 290 -10.80 18.74 8.21
CA GLU A 290 -11.87 19.55 7.64
C GLU A 290 -13.20 18.80 7.59
N LEU A 291 -13.19 17.50 7.28
CA LEU A 291 -14.38 16.65 7.32
C LEU A 291 -14.92 16.50 8.75
N LYS A 292 -14.06 16.31 9.75
CA LYS A 292 -14.46 16.19 11.17
C LYS A 292 -15.16 17.44 11.72
N LYS A 293 -14.92 18.63 11.14
CA LYS A 293 -15.61 19.87 11.54
C LYS A 293 -17.03 19.97 10.96
N ARG A 294 -17.35 19.16 9.95
CA ARG A 294 -18.57 19.25 9.14
C ARG A 294 -19.54 18.08 9.35
N MET A 295 -19.08 17.02 10.02
CA MET A 295 -19.85 15.82 10.38
C MET A 295 -20.16 15.85 11.88
#